data_AF-A0AAI9CAK1-F1
#
_entry.id   AF-A0AAI9CAK1-F1
#
_cell.length_a   1.000
_cell.length_b   1.000
_cell.length_c   1.000
_cell.angle_alpha   90.00
_cell.angle_beta   90.00
_cell.angle_gamma   90.00
#
_symmetry.space_group_name_H-M   'P 1'
#
loop_
_entity.id
_entity.type
_entity.pdbx_description
1 polymer ?
#
loop_
_entity_poly.entity_id
_entity_poly.type
_entity_poly.pdbx_seq_one_letter_code
_entity_poly.pdbx_strand_id
1 'polypeptide(L)'
;MSDAATRLIGARLSGAIDGRNRTFRHPGGALATLQAVYRTDQQGRQRLRDVAISGATVILSAAPAPGTLIEGDAQIAVPRAPNLLPPNATHAERGLARAIVARPLPVDITALWDADRCPTALLPWLAWALSVDEWKAYWPETVKRARVRAAIAIQRRKGTWGSVRDVVAAFGGSILIREWWEMQPQGAPHTFEAVMTIANQGGETATAKFVDDVIGEISRTKPVRSHFTFTQGMQASAGIGALAGAHGTTFRRIQLIGE
;
A
#
# COMPACT_ATOMS: atom_id res chain seq x y z
N MET A 1 19.47 35.70 -21.54
CA MET A 1 20.19 34.77 -20.64
C MET A 1 19.20 33.72 -20.16
N SER A 2 19.58 32.45 -20.33
CA SER A 2 18.77 31.23 -20.17
C SER A 2 17.93 31.20 -18.88
N ASP A 3 16.61 31.16 -18.99
CA ASP A 3 15.67 31.30 -17.85
C ASP A 3 14.57 30.22 -17.88
N ALA A 4 14.97 28.95 -17.97
CA ALA A 4 14.11 27.78 -17.74
C ALA A 4 14.39 27.21 -16.34
N ALA A 5 13.36 27.03 -15.52
CA ALA A 5 13.50 26.40 -14.21
C ALA A 5 13.55 24.88 -14.38
N THR A 6 14.75 24.32 -14.44
CA THR A 6 14.96 22.88 -14.51
C THR A 6 14.93 22.29 -13.09
N ARG A 7 14.05 21.31 -12.86
CA ARG A 7 14.01 20.55 -11.59
C ARG A 7 14.34 19.08 -11.86
N LEU A 8 15.12 18.49 -10.96
CA LEU A 8 15.37 17.04 -10.97
C LEU A 8 14.22 16.34 -10.26
N ILE A 9 13.51 15.47 -10.97
CA ILE A 9 12.35 14.74 -10.43
C ILE A 9 12.54 13.26 -10.77
N GLY A 10 12.43 12.41 -9.74
CA GLY A 10 12.37 10.96 -9.90
C GLY A 10 10.95 10.50 -10.17
N ALA A 11 10.74 9.66 -11.17
CA ALA A 11 9.44 9.05 -11.43
C ALA A 11 9.57 7.62 -11.96
N ARG A 12 8.50 6.85 -11.75
CA ARG A 12 8.35 5.54 -12.37
C ARG A 12 8.14 5.71 -13.88
N LEU A 13 8.91 4.97 -14.68
CA LEU A 13 8.78 5.01 -16.13
C LEU A 13 7.60 4.13 -16.57
N SER A 14 6.86 4.61 -17.57
CA SER A 14 5.73 3.90 -18.15
C SER A 14 6.21 2.96 -19.27
N GLY A 15 5.73 1.72 -19.24
CA GLY A 15 6.02 0.66 -20.20
C GLY A 15 5.47 -0.67 -19.69
N ALA A 16 5.02 -1.54 -20.60
CA ALA A 16 4.63 -2.89 -20.21
C ALA A 16 5.84 -3.61 -19.61
N ILE A 17 5.66 -4.34 -18.51
CA ILE A 17 6.72 -5.16 -17.89
C ILE A 17 6.25 -6.60 -18.02
N ASP A 18 6.38 -7.12 -19.24
CA ASP A 18 5.95 -8.46 -19.67
C ASP A 18 7.15 -9.40 -19.92
N GLY A 19 8.37 -8.96 -19.57
CA GLY A 19 9.60 -9.71 -19.83
C GLY A 19 10.07 -9.66 -21.29
N ARG A 20 9.40 -8.90 -22.16
CA ARG A 20 9.79 -8.69 -23.57
C ARG A 20 10.00 -7.23 -23.92
N ASN A 21 9.24 -6.34 -23.30
CA ASN A 21 9.33 -4.92 -23.55
C ASN A 21 10.62 -4.32 -22.97
N ARG A 22 11.29 -3.54 -23.80
CA ARG A 22 12.59 -2.92 -23.49
C ARG A 22 12.53 -1.39 -23.51
N THR A 23 11.41 -0.83 -23.93
CA THR A 23 11.24 0.61 -24.09
C THR A 23 10.35 1.14 -22.98
N PHE A 24 10.85 2.17 -22.28
CA PHE A 24 10.17 2.82 -21.18
C PHE A 24 10.21 4.33 -21.37
N ARG A 25 9.13 5.02 -20.99
CA ARG A 25 9.01 6.47 -21.16
C ARG A 25 8.79 7.15 -19.81
N HIS A 26 9.44 8.29 -19.61
CA HIS A 26 9.22 9.13 -18.46
C HIS A 26 7.85 9.84 -18.58
N PRO A 27 7.03 9.90 -17.51
CA PRO A 27 5.71 10.52 -17.55
C PRO A 27 5.72 12.00 -17.96
N GLY A 28 6.84 12.69 -17.71
CA GLY A 28 7.03 14.09 -18.14
C GLY A 28 7.14 14.31 -19.66
N GLY A 29 7.15 13.25 -20.48
CA GLY A 29 7.11 13.37 -21.95
C GLY A 29 8.22 14.26 -22.50
N ALA A 30 7.92 15.06 -23.53
CA ALA A 30 8.91 15.93 -24.19
C ALA A 30 9.57 16.98 -23.28
N LEU A 31 9.01 17.24 -22.09
CA LEU A 31 9.56 18.18 -21.11
C LEU A 31 10.63 17.55 -20.21
N ALA A 32 10.74 16.22 -20.24
CA ALA A 32 11.66 15.46 -19.41
C ALA A 32 12.90 15.00 -20.20
N THR A 33 14.08 15.23 -19.65
CA THR A 33 15.33 14.65 -20.12
C THR A 33 15.87 13.72 -19.05
N LEU A 34 15.86 12.42 -19.31
CA LEU A 34 16.36 11.39 -18.38
C LEU A 34 17.87 11.54 -18.15
N GLN A 35 18.28 11.52 -16.89
CA GLN A 35 19.68 11.65 -16.46
C GLN A 35 20.24 10.33 -15.92
N ALA A 36 19.41 9.59 -15.20
CA ALA A 36 19.75 8.29 -14.66
C ALA A 36 18.52 7.38 -14.64
N VAL A 37 18.74 6.10 -14.85
CA VAL A 37 17.69 5.07 -14.80
C VAL A 37 18.09 4.01 -13.79
N TYR A 38 17.12 3.57 -13.00
CA TYR A 38 17.30 2.63 -11.92
C TYR A 38 16.33 1.47 -12.08
N ARG A 39 16.79 0.32 -11.63
CA ARG A 39 16.00 -0.88 -11.41
C ARG A 39 15.76 -1.00 -9.92
N THR A 40 14.50 -1.18 -9.53
CA THR A 40 14.13 -1.48 -8.14
C THR A 40 13.48 -2.86 -8.12
N ASP A 41 14.11 -3.79 -7.41
CA ASP A 41 13.64 -5.16 -7.20
C ASP A 41 13.76 -5.53 -5.70
N GLN A 42 13.61 -6.81 -5.35
CA GLN A 42 13.71 -7.27 -3.95
C GLN A 42 15.11 -7.09 -3.35
N GLN A 43 16.15 -6.91 -4.17
CA GLN A 43 17.52 -6.64 -3.75
C GLN A 43 17.80 -5.13 -3.61
N GLY A 44 16.80 -4.27 -3.87
CA GLY A 44 16.87 -2.83 -3.68
C GLY A 44 17.00 -2.04 -4.99
N ARG A 45 17.32 -0.74 -4.86
CA ARG A 45 17.44 0.19 -5.98
C ARG A 45 18.86 0.20 -6.53
N GLN A 46 19.04 -0.22 -7.78
CA GLN A 46 20.33 -0.27 -8.48
C GLN A 46 20.30 0.61 -9.73
N ARG A 47 21.37 1.37 -9.97
CA ARG A 47 21.50 2.20 -11.17
C ARG A 47 21.87 1.34 -12.37
N LEU A 48 21.08 1.42 -13.44
CA LEU A 48 21.36 0.75 -14.71
C LEU A 48 22.39 1.56 -15.51
N ARG A 49 23.43 0.89 -16.01
CA ARG A 49 24.49 1.51 -16.82
C ARG A 49 24.33 1.21 -18.31
N ASP A 50 23.84 0.03 -18.66
CA ASP A 50 23.68 -0.41 -20.05
C ASP A 50 22.31 -0.02 -20.60
N VAL A 51 22.10 1.28 -20.76
CA VAL A 51 20.83 1.88 -21.20
C VAL A 51 21.06 2.96 -22.24
N ALA A 52 20.29 2.92 -23.32
CA ALA A 52 20.26 3.98 -24.32
C ALA A 52 19.16 4.97 -23.95
N ILE A 53 19.53 6.21 -23.67
CA ILE A 53 18.60 7.29 -23.31
C ILE A 53 18.44 8.23 -24.51
N SER A 54 17.20 8.53 -24.88
CA SER A 54 16.84 9.53 -25.89
C SER A 54 15.71 10.42 -25.35
N GLY A 55 16.09 11.59 -24.84
CA GLY A 55 15.18 12.53 -24.18
C GLY A 55 14.45 11.87 -23.00
N ALA A 56 13.15 11.67 -23.16
CA ALA A 56 12.27 11.06 -22.15
C ALA A 56 12.12 9.55 -22.26
N THR A 57 12.73 8.93 -23.29
CA THR A 57 12.60 7.50 -23.53
C THR A 57 13.92 6.81 -23.20
N VAL A 58 13.84 5.66 -22.54
CA VAL A 58 14.97 4.76 -22.32
C VAL A 58 14.71 3.42 -22.98
N ILE A 59 15.75 2.87 -23.60
CA ILE A 59 15.79 1.53 -24.16
C ILE A 59 16.79 0.72 -23.35
N LEU A 60 16.30 -0.33 -22.70
CA LEU A 60 17.13 -1.26 -21.94
C LEU A 60 17.84 -2.25 -22.87
N SER A 61 19.09 -2.60 -22.53
CA SER A 61 19.88 -3.63 -23.23
C SER A 61 19.25 -5.04 -23.13
N ALA A 62 18.50 -5.31 -22.07
CA ALA A 62 17.74 -6.54 -21.87
C ALA A 62 16.35 -6.23 -21.29
N ALA A 63 15.38 -7.12 -21.53
CA ALA A 63 14.05 -6.98 -20.96
C ALA A 63 14.11 -7.21 -19.43
N PRO A 64 13.41 -6.39 -18.63
CA PRO A 64 13.43 -6.53 -17.18
C PRO A 64 12.59 -7.73 -16.74
N ALA A 65 13.01 -8.37 -15.65
CA ALA A 65 12.28 -9.51 -15.09
C ALA A 65 10.85 -9.10 -14.68
N PRO A 66 9.86 -9.98 -14.81
CA PRO A 66 8.48 -9.70 -14.37
C PRO A 66 8.44 -9.23 -12.91
N GLY A 67 7.73 -8.14 -12.63
CA GLY A 67 7.62 -7.56 -11.29
C GLY A 67 8.71 -6.55 -10.91
N THR A 68 9.73 -6.35 -11.74
CA THR A 68 10.74 -5.31 -11.56
C THR A 68 10.15 -3.91 -11.79
N LEU A 69 10.56 -2.91 -11.01
CA LEU A 69 10.22 -1.50 -11.23
C LEU A 69 11.36 -0.79 -11.96
N ILE A 70 11.02 0.01 -12.97
CA ILE A 70 11.98 0.89 -13.66
C ILE A 70 11.65 2.34 -13.30
N GLU A 71 12.62 3.01 -12.72
CA GLU A 71 12.53 4.41 -12.28
C GLU A 71 13.57 5.24 -13.02
N GLY A 72 13.26 6.49 -13.30
CA GLY A 72 14.21 7.43 -13.89
C GLY A 72 14.22 8.75 -13.15
N ASP A 73 15.42 9.26 -12.90
CA ASP A 73 15.62 10.64 -12.51
C ASP A 73 15.72 11.46 -13.80
N ALA A 74 14.78 12.37 -14.01
CA ALA A 74 14.76 13.25 -15.15
C ALA A 74 14.89 14.71 -14.72
N GLN A 75 15.65 15.47 -15.52
CA GLN A 75 15.54 16.91 -15.52
C GLN A 75 14.26 17.29 -16.27
N ILE A 76 13.30 17.87 -15.56
CA ILE A 76 12.08 18.39 -16.15
C ILE A 76 12.30 19.88 -16.40
N ALA A 77 12.36 20.25 -17.67
CA ALA A 77 12.31 21.63 -18.10
C ALA A 77 10.84 22.06 -18.08
N VAL A 78 10.43 22.70 -16.99
CA VAL A 78 9.12 23.34 -16.95
C VAL A 78 9.29 24.68 -17.66
N PRO A 79 8.67 24.89 -18.84
CA PRO A 79 8.69 26.21 -19.45
C PRO A 79 8.09 27.18 -18.43
N ARG A 80 8.86 28.19 -18.03
CA ARG A 80 8.32 29.29 -17.23
C ARG A 80 7.14 29.82 -18.03
N ALA A 81 6.00 30.02 -17.37
CA ALA A 81 4.78 30.50 -18.02
C ALA A 81 5.16 31.64 -18.97
N PRO A 82 4.82 31.55 -20.27
CA PRO A 82 5.17 32.61 -21.21
C PRO A 82 4.69 33.92 -20.61
N ASN A 83 5.51 34.97 -20.70
CA ASN A 83 5.04 36.30 -20.40
C ASN A 83 3.87 36.56 -21.38
N LEU A 84 2.64 36.35 -20.91
CA LEU A 84 1.43 36.49 -21.71
C LEU A 84 1.19 37.95 -22.11
N LEU A 85 1.94 38.87 -21.51
CA LEU A 85 1.87 40.28 -21.82
C LEU A 85 2.56 40.57 -23.15
N PRO A 86 1.98 41.48 -23.96
CA PRO A 86 2.62 41.93 -25.19
C PRO A 86 3.95 42.66 -24.90
N PRO A 87 4.85 42.77 -25.90
CA PRO A 87 6.19 43.35 -25.72
C PRO A 87 6.20 44.81 -25.22
N ASN A 88 5.11 45.54 -25.43
CA ASN A 88 4.94 46.94 -25.02
C ASN A 88 4.44 47.11 -23.57
N ALA A 89 4.31 46.03 -22.80
CA ALA A 89 3.79 46.09 -21.44
C ALA A 89 4.68 46.92 -20.49
N THR A 90 4.03 47.81 -19.75
CA THR A 90 4.62 48.69 -18.75
C THR A 90 5.13 47.91 -17.53
N HIS A 91 5.93 48.58 -16.70
CA HIS A 91 6.44 47.96 -15.47
C HIS A 91 5.31 47.63 -14.46
N ALA A 92 4.26 48.45 -14.41
CA ALA A 92 3.11 48.22 -13.54
C ALA A 92 2.30 46.99 -13.96
N GLU A 93 2.03 46.82 -15.26
CA GLU A 93 1.35 45.63 -15.81
C GLU A 93 2.14 44.35 -15.56
N ARG A 94 3.48 44.41 -15.75
CA ARG A 94 4.38 43.31 -15.40
C ARG A 94 4.38 43.00 -13.90
N GLY A 95 4.31 44.02 -13.05
CA GLY A 95 4.18 43.87 -11.60
C GLY A 95 2.87 43.18 -11.20
N LEU A 96 1.75 43.62 -11.79
CA LEU A 96 0.42 43.04 -11.55
C LEU A 96 0.34 41.58 -12.03
N ALA A 97 0.83 41.28 -13.23
CA ALA A 97 0.84 39.92 -13.76
C ALA A 97 1.62 38.95 -12.86
N ARG A 98 2.77 39.39 -12.33
CA ARG A 98 3.55 38.60 -11.35
C ARG A 98 2.77 38.37 -10.06
N ALA A 99 2.09 39.40 -9.53
CA ALA A 99 1.30 39.29 -8.31
C ALA A 99 0.10 38.34 -8.45
N ILE A 100 -0.53 38.28 -9.63
CA ILE A 100 -1.64 37.37 -9.93
C ILE A 100 -1.15 35.92 -10.04
N VAL A 101 -0.08 35.67 -10.80
CA VAL A 101 0.46 34.31 -11.01
C VAL A 101 1.10 33.75 -9.73
N ALA A 102 1.58 34.60 -8.82
CA ALA A 102 2.19 34.19 -7.57
C ALA A 102 1.23 33.59 -6.52
N ARG A 103 -0.07 33.43 -6.84
CA ARG A 103 -1.03 32.67 -6.01
C ARG A 103 -1.29 31.28 -6.60
N PRO A 104 -0.33 30.35 -6.56
CA PRO A 104 -0.64 28.95 -6.86
C PRO A 104 -1.67 28.48 -5.80
N LEU A 105 -2.80 27.92 -6.26
CA LEU A 105 -3.68 27.22 -5.34
C LEU A 105 -2.90 26.03 -4.76
N PRO A 106 -2.84 25.86 -3.42
CA PRO A 106 -2.10 24.78 -2.78
C PRO A 106 -2.86 23.44 -2.87
N VAL A 107 -3.46 23.15 -4.03
CA VAL A 107 -4.25 21.95 -4.27
C VAL A 107 -3.48 21.07 -5.25
N ASP A 108 -2.87 20.00 -4.74
CA ASP A 108 -2.36 18.93 -5.57
C ASP A 108 -3.52 18.01 -5.97
N ILE A 109 -4.14 18.30 -7.12
CA ILE A 109 -5.25 17.50 -7.66
C ILE A 109 -4.78 16.07 -7.97
N THR A 110 -3.49 15.87 -8.28
CA THR A 110 -2.96 14.53 -8.60
C THR A 110 -2.89 13.63 -7.38
N ALA A 111 -2.74 14.21 -6.19
CA ALA A 111 -2.77 13.47 -4.93
C ALA A 111 -4.16 12.91 -4.59
N LEU A 112 -5.24 13.49 -5.14
CA LEU A 112 -6.62 13.05 -4.84
C LEU A 112 -6.94 11.65 -5.38
N TRP A 113 -6.26 11.22 -6.44
CA TRP A 113 -6.42 9.89 -7.06
C TRP A 113 -5.36 8.88 -6.60
N ASP A 114 -4.57 9.22 -5.59
CA ASP A 114 -3.50 8.38 -5.05
C ASP A 114 -3.86 7.97 -3.61
N ALA A 115 -3.99 6.66 -3.37
CA ALA A 115 -4.37 6.13 -2.05
C ALA A 115 -3.39 6.51 -0.92
N ASP A 116 -2.11 6.77 -1.25
CA ASP A 116 -1.06 7.09 -0.29
C ASP A 116 -0.89 8.59 -0.08
N ARG A 117 -1.10 9.39 -1.13
CA ARG A 117 -0.95 10.86 -1.06
C ARG A 117 -2.26 11.60 -0.78
N CYS A 118 -3.41 10.95 -0.95
CA CYS A 118 -4.71 11.58 -0.70
C CYS A 118 -4.85 11.99 0.77
N PRO A 119 -5.27 13.25 1.06
CA PRO A 119 -5.56 13.67 2.43
C PRO A 119 -6.58 12.76 3.10
N THR A 120 -6.36 12.39 4.37
CA THR A 120 -7.19 11.42 5.10
C THR A 120 -8.67 11.82 5.13
N ALA A 121 -8.98 13.12 5.19
CA ALA A 121 -10.34 13.65 5.15
C ALA A 121 -11.06 13.38 3.82
N LEU A 122 -10.32 13.23 2.73
CA LEU A 122 -10.87 13.01 1.38
C LEU A 122 -10.84 11.54 0.96
N LEU A 123 -10.12 10.69 1.70
CA LEU A 123 -10.01 9.26 1.45
C LEU A 123 -11.36 8.52 1.34
N PRO A 124 -12.42 8.84 2.12
CA PRO A 124 -13.72 8.21 1.95
C PRO A 124 -14.36 8.47 0.58
N TRP A 125 -14.13 9.66 0.00
CA TRP A 125 -14.63 10.00 -1.33
C TRP A 125 -13.90 9.26 -2.43
N LEU A 126 -12.58 9.09 -2.27
CA LEU A 126 -11.79 8.25 -3.18
C LEU A 126 -12.24 6.78 -3.09
N ALA A 127 -12.50 6.27 -1.89
CA ALA A 127 -13.02 4.93 -1.68
C ALA A 127 -14.38 4.74 -2.36
N TRP A 128 -15.29 5.72 -2.22
CA TRP A 128 -16.59 5.72 -2.89
C TRP A 128 -16.45 5.73 -4.42
N ALA A 129 -15.57 6.58 -4.97
CA ALA A 129 -15.31 6.65 -6.41
C ALA A 129 -14.74 5.33 -6.97
N LEU A 130 -14.02 4.57 -6.14
CA LEU A 130 -13.51 3.24 -6.46
C LEU A 130 -14.49 2.11 -6.09
N SER A 131 -15.75 2.42 -5.78
CA SER A 131 -16.80 1.45 -5.42
C SER A 131 -16.39 0.48 -4.30
N VAL A 132 -15.72 1.00 -3.26
CA VAL A 132 -15.50 0.26 -2.03
C VAL A 132 -16.82 0.17 -1.27
N ASP A 133 -17.36 -1.06 -1.14
CA ASP A 133 -18.71 -1.31 -0.64
C ASP A 133 -18.91 -0.88 0.84
N GLU A 134 -17.91 -1.10 1.69
CA GLU A 134 -17.99 -0.81 3.13
C GLU A 134 -16.85 0.10 3.56
N TRP A 135 -17.20 1.10 4.37
CA TRP A 135 -16.25 2.06 4.92
C TRP A 135 -16.60 2.40 6.37
N LYS A 136 -15.67 2.17 7.30
CA LYS A 136 -15.88 2.49 8.72
C LYS A 136 -14.96 3.60 9.19
N ALA A 137 -15.54 4.55 9.93
CA ALA A 137 -14.79 5.69 10.48
C ALA A 137 -13.70 5.27 11.48
N TYR A 138 -13.93 4.20 12.25
CA TYR A 138 -12.98 3.70 13.25
C TYR A 138 -11.85 2.83 12.66
N TRP A 139 -11.89 2.49 11.36
CA TRP A 139 -10.79 1.71 10.80
C TRP A 139 -9.47 2.51 10.85
N PRO A 140 -8.35 1.85 11.18
CA PRO A 140 -7.04 2.47 11.09
C PRO A 140 -6.77 3.05 9.70
N GLU A 141 -6.03 4.15 9.64
CA GLU A 141 -5.70 4.79 8.36
C GLU A 141 -4.95 3.84 7.42
N THR A 142 -4.08 2.98 7.96
CA THR A 142 -3.36 1.96 7.19
C THR A 142 -4.31 1.01 6.46
N VAL A 143 -5.34 0.50 7.15
CA VAL A 143 -6.37 -0.37 6.58
C VAL A 143 -7.19 0.39 5.53
N LYS A 144 -7.61 1.62 5.84
CA LYS A 144 -8.35 2.47 4.89
C LYS A 144 -7.58 2.67 3.58
N ARG A 145 -6.30 3.04 3.65
CA ARG A 145 -5.45 3.22 2.46
C ARG A 145 -5.19 1.91 1.73
N ALA A 146 -4.94 0.82 2.46
CA ALA A 146 -4.77 -0.51 1.86
C ALA A 146 -6.01 -0.97 1.09
N ARG A 147 -7.21 -0.73 1.64
CA ARG A 147 -8.49 -1.02 1.00
C ARG A 147 -8.68 -0.24 -0.30
N VAL A 148 -8.42 1.06 -0.27
CA VAL A 148 -8.47 1.91 -1.49
C VAL A 148 -7.47 1.43 -2.53
N ARG A 149 -6.22 1.12 -2.13
CA ARG A 149 -5.17 0.64 -3.06
C ARG A 149 -5.54 -0.68 -3.73
N ALA A 150 -6.18 -1.59 -2.99
CA ALA A 150 -6.55 -2.91 -3.49
C ALA A 150 -7.88 -2.93 -4.27
N ALA A 151 -8.70 -1.88 -4.18
CA ALA A 151 -10.09 -1.87 -4.67
C ALA A 151 -10.24 -2.35 -6.12
N ILE A 152 -9.50 -1.75 -7.06
CA ILE A 152 -9.57 -2.09 -8.49
C ILE A 152 -9.18 -3.56 -8.73
N ALA A 153 -8.11 -4.01 -8.07
CA ALA A 153 -7.60 -5.37 -8.22
C ALA A 153 -8.63 -6.39 -7.70
N ILE A 154 -9.22 -6.14 -6.53
CA ILE A 154 -10.28 -6.98 -5.94
C ILE A 154 -11.49 -7.06 -6.87
N GLN A 155 -12.00 -5.92 -7.34
CA GLN A 155 -13.20 -5.87 -8.17
C GLN A 155 -13.04 -6.63 -9.48
N ARG A 156 -11.88 -6.52 -10.14
CA ARG A 156 -11.61 -7.23 -11.42
C ARG A 156 -11.66 -8.75 -11.32
N ARG A 157 -11.45 -9.31 -10.12
CA ARG A 157 -11.47 -10.76 -9.86
C ARG A 157 -12.44 -11.14 -8.74
N LYS A 158 -13.46 -10.30 -8.49
CA LYS A 158 -14.48 -10.56 -7.46
C LYS A 158 -15.12 -11.93 -7.72
N GLY A 159 -15.37 -12.69 -6.66
CA GLY A 159 -15.83 -14.08 -6.76
C GLY A 159 -14.71 -15.11 -6.95
N THR A 160 -13.44 -14.74 -6.82
CA THR A 160 -12.33 -15.70 -6.84
C THR A 160 -11.68 -15.84 -5.48
N TRP A 161 -11.01 -16.97 -5.23
CA TRP A 161 -10.17 -17.14 -4.04
C TRP A 161 -9.15 -16.01 -3.87
N GLY A 162 -8.54 -15.58 -4.98
CA GLY A 162 -7.60 -14.46 -5.00
C GLY A 162 -8.20 -13.18 -4.42
N SER A 163 -9.42 -12.82 -4.85
CA SER A 163 -10.10 -11.62 -4.31
C SER A 163 -10.40 -11.70 -2.82
N VAL A 164 -10.75 -12.89 -2.29
CA VAL A 164 -10.96 -13.07 -0.85
C VAL A 164 -9.65 -12.90 -0.08
N ARG A 165 -8.55 -13.45 -0.61
CA ARG A 165 -7.21 -13.27 -0.03
C ARG A 165 -6.78 -11.82 0.00
N ASP A 166 -7.01 -11.07 -1.08
CA ASP A 166 -6.65 -9.65 -1.16
C ASP A 166 -7.47 -8.78 -0.21
N VAL A 167 -8.76 -9.09 -0.05
CA VAL A 167 -9.63 -8.43 0.94
C VAL A 167 -9.03 -8.58 2.33
N VAL A 168 -8.72 -9.82 2.73
CA VAL A 168 -8.16 -10.09 4.07
C VAL A 168 -6.79 -9.43 4.25
N ALA A 169 -5.95 -9.45 3.21
CA ALA A 169 -4.66 -8.77 3.23
C ALA A 169 -4.79 -7.25 3.42
N ALA A 170 -5.82 -6.62 2.84
CA ALA A 170 -6.10 -5.19 3.02
C ALA A 170 -6.51 -4.84 4.46
N PHE A 171 -7.05 -5.79 5.22
CA PHE A 171 -7.30 -5.66 6.66
C PHE A 171 -6.08 -6.01 7.53
N GLY A 172 -4.92 -6.32 6.91
CA GLY A 172 -3.71 -6.70 7.64
C GLY A 172 -3.71 -8.15 8.14
N GLY A 173 -4.63 -8.98 7.66
CA GLY A 173 -4.70 -10.39 8.00
C GLY A 173 -4.10 -11.31 6.92
N SER A 174 -4.00 -12.58 7.26
CA SER A 174 -3.73 -13.67 6.33
C SER A 174 -4.84 -14.71 6.43
N ILE A 175 -5.24 -15.27 5.29
CA ILE A 175 -6.27 -16.31 5.21
C ILE A 175 -5.72 -17.54 4.51
N LEU A 176 -6.05 -18.70 5.08
CA LEU A 176 -5.91 -20.01 4.46
C LEU A 176 -7.32 -20.50 4.14
N ILE A 177 -7.55 -20.90 2.89
CA ILE A 177 -8.84 -21.42 2.45
C ILE A 177 -8.65 -22.88 2.08
N ARG A 178 -9.58 -23.73 2.52
CA ARG A 178 -9.67 -25.13 2.14
C ARG A 178 -11.04 -25.35 1.52
N GLU A 179 -11.07 -25.77 0.27
CA GLU A 179 -12.34 -26.05 -0.41
C GLU A 179 -12.89 -27.41 0.02
N TRP A 180 -14.21 -27.62 -0.12
CA TRP A 180 -14.87 -28.84 0.35
C TRP A 180 -14.23 -30.14 -0.18
N TRP A 181 -13.70 -30.13 -1.42
CA TRP A 181 -13.00 -31.29 -2.02
C TRP A 181 -11.58 -31.52 -1.49
N GLU A 182 -11.00 -30.56 -0.78
CA GLU A 182 -9.67 -30.66 -0.14
C GLU A 182 -9.76 -31.12 1.32
N MET A 183 -10.97 -31.27 1.85
CA MET A 183 -11.23 -31.72 3.21
C MET A 183 -11.26 -33.25 3.30
N GLN A 184 -10.86 -33.78 4.46
CA GLN A 184 -10.98 -35.20 4.80
C GLN A 184 -11.76 -35.35 6.11
N PRO A 185 -13.01 -35.86 6.10
CA PRO A 185 -13.82 -36.23 4.93
C PRO A 185 -14.23 -35.02 4.07
N GLN A 186 -14.62 -35.28 2.83
CA GLN A 186 -15.05 -34.25 1.87
C GLN A 186 -16.27 -33.49 2.42
N GLY A 187 -16.21 -32.16 2.40
CA GLY A 187 -17.28 -31.29 2.88
C GLY A 187 -18.50 -31.25 1.95
N ALA A 188 -19.53 -30.47 2.32
CA ALA A 188 -20.68 -30.27 1.45
C ALA A 188 -20.30 -29.49 0.18
N PRO A 189 -20.86 -29.82 -1.01
CA PRO A 189 -20.60 -29.08 -2.24
C PRO A 189 -20.84 -27.58 -2.07
N HIS A 190 -19.96 -26.77 -2.70
CA HIS A 190 -19.98 -25.30 -2.62
C HIS A 190 -19.72 -24.74 -1.21
N THR A 191 -19.02 -25.47 -0.36
CA THR A 191 -18.55 -24.95 0.93
C THR A 191 -17.02 -24.83 0.98
N PHE A 192 -16.52 -23.88 1.75
CA PHE A 192 -15.09 -23.77 2.04
C PHE A 192 -14.85 -23.37 3.50
N GLU A 193 -13.72 -23.78 4.05
CA GLU A 193 -13.27 -23.32 5.36
C GLU A 193 -12.27 -22.17 5.15
N ALA A 194 -12.49 -21.07 5.87
CA ALA A 194 -11.64 -19.89 5.89
C ALA A 194 -10.99 -19.76 7.26
N VAL A 195 -9.72 -20.16 7.37
CA VAL A 195 -8.91 -20.00 8.58
C VAL A 195 -8.14 -18.69 8.47
N MET A 196 -8.46 -17.73 9.31
CA MET A 196 -7.89 -16.39 9.27
C MET A 196 -7.08 -16.08 10.52
N THR A 197 -5.92 -15.48 10.33
CA THR A 197 -5.15 -14.85 11.40
C THR A 197 -5.09 -13.36 11.08
N ILE A 198 -5.63 -12.52 11.96
CA ILE A 198 -5.54 -11.07 11.83
C ILE A 198 -4.34 -10.64 12.68
N ALA A 199 -3.32 -10.04 12.06
CA ALA A 199 -2.27 -9.41 12.83
C ALA A 199 -2.86 -8.14 13.47
N ASN A 200 -2.73 -8.01 14.80
CA ASN A 200 -3.08 -6.78 15.50
C ASN A 200 -2.10 -5.67 15.06
N GLN A 201 -2.42 -4.97 13.98
CA GLN A 201 -1.64 -3.81 13.56
C GLN A 201 -1.97 -2.65 14.50
N GLY A 202 -1.06 -2.38 15.45
CA GLY A 202 -1.16 -1.24 16.36
C GLY A 202 -1.50 -1.55 17.82
N GLY A 203 -1.44 -2.82 18.25
CA GLY A 203 -1.62 -3.18 19.66
C GLY A 203 -3.07 -3.16 20.17
N GLU A 204 -4.02 -2.76 19.33
CA GLU A 204 -5.45 -2.98 19.59
C GLU A 204 -5.81 -4.40 19.16
N THR A 205 -6.36 -5.18 20.10
CA THR A 205 -6.94 -6.49 19.81
C THR A 205 -8.01 -6.34 18.73
N ALA A 206 -7.99 -7.19 17.70
CA ALA A 206 -9.06 -7.28 16.72
C ALA A 206 -10.41 -7.37 17.45
N THR A 207 -11.13 -6.25 17.51
CA THR A 207 -12.42 -6.17 18.21
C THR A 207 -13.41 -7.07 17.47
N ALA A 208 -14.37 -7.68 18.17
CA ALA A 208 -15.41 -8.51 17.54
C ALA A 208 -16.05 -7.80 16.33
N LYS A 209 -16.30 -6.50 16.46
CA LYS A 209 -16.80 -5.64 15.38
C LYS A 209 -15.90 -5.59 14.14
N PHE A 210 -14.58 -5.57 14.33
CA PHE A 210 -13.62 -5.59 13.22
C PHE A 210 -13.63 -6.94 12.50
N VAL A 211 -13.75 -8.04 13.26
CA VAL A 211 -13.90 -9.38 12.70
C VAL A 211 -15.20 -9.48 11.89
N ASP A 212 -16.31 -8.96 12.42
CA ASP A 212 -17.60 -8.92 11.72
C ASP A 212 -17.51 -8.12 10.41
N ASP A 213 -16.79 -7.00 10.39
CA ASP A 213 -16.56 -6.23 9.17
C ASP A 213 -15.82 -7.06 8.10
N VAL A 214 -14.80 -7.81 8.51
CA VAL A 214 -14.04 -8.68 7.59
C VAL A 214 -14.92 -9.82 7.08
N ILE A 215 -15.71 -10.46 7.94
CA ILE A 215 -16.67 -11.51 7.56
C ILE A 215 -17.70 -10.96 6.56
N GLY A 216 -18.24 -9.76 6.83
CA GLY A 216 -19.16 -9.08 5.92
C GLY A 216 -18.54 -8.80 4.55
N GLU A 217 -17.27 -8.42 4.54
CA GLU A 217 -16.55 -8.13 3.30
C GLU A 217 -16.20 -9.38 2.48
N ILE A 218 -15.81 -10.47 3.16
CA ILE A 218 -15.63 -11.78 2.52
C ILE A 218 -16.96 -12.23 1.92
N SER A 219 -18.07 -12.05 2.65
CA SER A 219 -19.40 -12.45 2.20
C SER A 219 -19.86 -11.73 0.94
N ARG A 220 -19.47 -10.45 0.78
CA ARG A 220 -19.73 -9.66 -0.45
C ARG A 220 -18.80 -10.01 -1.60
N THR A 221 -17.60 -10.51 -1.30
CA THR A 221 -16.54 -10.75 -2.31
C THR A 221 -16.56 -12.18 -2.83
N LYS A 222 -16.95 -13.16 -2.03
CA LYS A 222 -17.02 -14.57 -2.41
C LYS A 222 -18.05 -14.81 -3.54
N PRO A 223 -17.95 -15.92 -4.29
CA PRO A 223 -19.06 -16.36 -5.13
C PRO A 223 -20.37 -16.43 -4.35
N VAL A 224 -21.47 -15.96 -4.95
CA VAL A 224 -22.79 -15.95 -4.31
C VAL A 224 -23.19 -17.35 -3.84
N ARG A 225 -22.96 -18.37 -4.68
CA ARG A 225 -23.29 -19.77 -4.41
C ARG A 225 -22.45 -20.45 -3.33
N SER A 226 -21.28 -19.91 -2.98
CA SER A 226 -20.35 -20.58 -2.08
C SER A 226 -20.60 -20.16 -0.64
N HIS A 227 -20.64 -21.10 0.30
CA HIS A 227 -20.80 -20.82 1.73
C HIS A 227 -19.48 -21.09 2.46
N PHE A 228 -19.24 -20.42 3.59
CA PHE A 228 -18.00 -20.60 4.31
C PHE A 228 -18.20 -20.76 5.81
N THR A 229 -17.31 -21.56 6.40
CA THR A 229 -17.11 -21.59 7.84
C THR A 229 -15.89 -20.74 8.16
N PHE A 230 -16.04 -19.83 9.12
CA PHE A 230 -14.98 -18.93 9.51
C PHE A 230 -14.33 -19.40 10.81
N THR A 231 -13.02 -19.59 10.78
CA THR A 231 -12.22 -19.99 11.93
C THR A 231 -11.17 -18.92 12.20
N GLN A 232 -11.23 -18.25 13.36
CA GLN A 232 -10.23 -17.26 13.74
C GLN A 232 -9.11 -17.92 14.53
N GLY A 233 -7.89 -17.83 14.01
CA GLY A 233 -6.67 -18.20 14.74
C GLY A 233 -6.31 -17.11 15.75
N MET A 234 -6.19 -17.50 17.03
CA MET A 234 -5.65 -16.64 18.08
C MET A 234 -4.22 -17.07 18.40
N GLN A 235 -3.28 -16.13 18.38
CA GLN A 235 -1.92 -16.38 18.82
C GLN A 235 -1.66 -15.56 20.09
N ALA A 236 -1.41 -16.24 21.20
CA ALA A 236 -1.02 -15.64 22.46
C ALA A 236 0.40 -16.09 22.81
N SER A 237 1.24 -15.16 23.27
CA SER A 237 2.53 -15.47 23.87
C SER A 237 2.44 -15.21 25.37
N ALA A 238 2.85 -16.18 26.18
CA ALA A 238 2.89 -16.06 27.64
C ALA A 238 4.27 -16.50 28.14
N GLY A 239 4.81 -15.77 29.11
CA GLY A 239 6.01 -16.16 29.84
C GLY A 239 5.65 -17.11 30.97
N ILE A 240 6.38 -18.22 31.11
CA ILE A 240 6.25 -19.12 32.26
C ILE A 240 7.22 -18.61 33.34
N GLY A 241 6.70 -18.25 34.52
CA GLY A 241 7.50 -17.88 35.68
C GLY A 241 7.50 -19.00 36.73
N ALA A 242 8.66 -19.33 37.29
CA ALA A 242 8.78 -20.25 38.42
C ALA A 242 8.84 -19.45 39.73
N LEU A 243 7.96 -19.78 40.68
CA LEU A 243 7.98 -19.25 42.05
C LEU A 243 8.44 -20.36 43.00
N ALA A 244 9.56 -20.13 43.69
CA ALA A 244 10.05 -21.01 44.75
C ALA A 244 9.84 -20.36 46.11
N GLY A 245 9.22 -21.08 47.04
CA GLY A 245 9.07 -20.68 48.44
C GLY A 245 9.83 -21.65 49.35
N ALA A 246 10.56 -21.13 50.34
CA ALA A 246 11.20 -21.92 51.38
C ALA A 246 10.61 -21.56 52.74
N HIS A 247 10.21 -22.57 53.51
CA HIS A 247 9.82 -22.41 54.91
C HIS A 247 10.95 -22.92 55.81
N GLY A 248 11.52 -22.04 56.63
CA GLY A 248 12.46 -22.41 57.67
C GLY A 248 11.73 -22.86 58.92
N THR A 249 11.97 -24.10 59.37
CA THR A 249 11.55 -24.56 60.70
C THR A 249 12.75 -24.51 61.64
N THR A 250 12.57 -23.89 62.81
CA THR A 250 13.59 -23.86 63.87
C THR A 250 13.16 -24.78 65.00
N PHE A 251 14.03 -25.73 65.35
CA PHE A 251 13.83 -26.63 66.48
C PHE A 251 14.77 -26.23 67.62
N ARG A 252 14.22 -26.02 68.81
CA ARG A 252 15.00 -25.84 70.04
C ARG A 252 14.82 -27.07 70.90
N ARG A 253 15.92 -27.77 71.19
CA ARG A 253 15.92 -28.90 72.13
C ARG A 253 15.78 -28.37 73.54
N ILE A 254 14.72 -28.75 74.23
CA ILE A 254 14.54 -28.45 75.66
C ILE A 254 15.26 -29.56 76.42
N GLN A 255 16.23 -29.20 77.26
CA GLN A 255 16.79 -30.14 78.23
C GLN A 255 15.94 -30.09 79.50
N LEU A 256 15.32 -31.22 79.83
CA LEU A 256 14.70 -31.42 81.13
C LEU A 256 15.80 -31.83 82.10
N ILE A 257 16.04 -31.00 83.12
CA ILE A 257 16.85 -31.33 84.28
C ILE A 257 15.91 -32.06 85.24
N GLY A 258 16.17 -33.34 85.49
CA GLY A 258 15.48 -34.10 86.52
C GLY A 258 16.23 -33.98 87.85
N GLU A 259 15.51 -33.63 88.91
CA GLU A 259 15.83 -34.00 90.29
C GLU A 259 14.88 -35.12 90.74
#